data_AF-A0A4Y2F4K1-F1
#
_entry.id   AF-A0A4Y2F4K1-F1
#
_cell.length_a   1.000
_cell.length_b   1.000
_cell.length_c   1.000
_cell.angle_alpha   90.00
_cell.angle_beta   90.00
_cell.angle_gamma   90.00
#
_symmetry.space_group_name_H-M   'P 1'
#
loop_
_entity.id
_entity.type
_entity.pdbx_description
1 polymer ?
#
loop_
_entity_poly.entity_id
_entity_poly.type
_entity_poly.pdbx_seq_one_letter_code
_entity_poly.pdbx_strand_id
1 'polypeptide(L)'
;MNGILPSRMILGLVSNSAFNGEFKKNPFNFKNYNLSYISLSENGVQIPMSAYAPSYKNDLFARNYLSLFTDLAQHNTNVTLEEYKDNTCLYVFDLTQDYSASD
;
A
#
# COMPACT_ATOMS: atom_id res chain seq x y z
N MET A 1 6.09 -6.65 29.17
CA MET A 1 6.81 -6.54 27.89
C MET A 1 5.97 -5.64 27.01
N ASN A 2 6.43 -4.42 26.72
CA ASN A 2 5.80 -3.63 25.68
C ASN A 2 6.22 -4.25 24.35
N GLY A 3 5.26 -4.57 23.49
CA GLY A 3 5.56 -5.02 22.14
C GLY A 3 6.24 -3.90 21.36
N ILE A 4 7.24 -4.21 20.56
CA ILE A 4 7.81 -3.27 19.60
C ILE A 4 6.77 -3.11 18.49
N LEU A 5 6.22 -1.90 18.35
CA LEU A 5 5.36 -1.57 17.22
C LEU A 5 6.23 -1.50 15.95
N PRO A 6 5.76 -2.06 14.82
CA PRO A 6 6.43 -1.88 13.55
C PRO A 6 6.45 -0.39 13.17
N SER A 7 7.56 0.08 12.59
CA SER A 7 7.67 1.44 12.05
C SER A 7 6.97 1.62 10.71
N ARG A 8 6.62 0.52 10.02
CA ARG A 8 5.98 0.55 8.71
C ARG A 8 5.09 -0.67 8.51
N MET A 9 3.96 -0.46 7.84
CA MET A 9 3.11 -1.52 7.32
C MET A 9 2.99 -1.39 5.81
N ILE A 10 3.21 -2.49 5.08
CA ILE A 10 3.01 -2.58 3.64
C ILE A 10 1.95 -3.65 3.39
N LEU A 11 0.89 -3.29 2.68
CA LEU A 11 -0.23 -4.17 2.39
C LEU A 11 -0.39 -4.30 0.87
N GLY A 12 -0.44 -5.54 0.40
CA GLY A 12 -0.66 -5.89 -1.00
C GLY A 12 -1.75 -6.94 -1.12
N LEU A 13 -2.59 -6.82 -2.14
CA LEU A 13 -3.66 -7.78 -2.41
C LEU A 13 -3.29 -8.69 -3.58
N VAL A 14 -3.48 -9.99 -3.40
CA VAL A 14 -3.18 -11.02 -4.41
C VAL A 14 -4.38 -11.94 -4.59
N SER A 15 -4.43 -12.68 -5.70
CA SER A 15 -5.53 -13.63 -5.90
C SER A 15 -5.31 -14.84 -4.99
N ASN A 16 -6.40 -15.45 -4.52
CA ASN A 16 -6.31 -16.67 -3.71
C ASN A 16 -5.48 -17.76 -4.41
N SER A 17 -5.59 -17.88 -5.73
CA SER A 17 -4.83 -18.90 -6.46
C SER A 17 -3.33 -18.57 -6.58
N ALA A 18 -2.96 -17.28 -6.67
CA ALA A 18 -1.56 -16.87 -6.61
C ALA A 18 -0.98 -17.12 -5.21
N PHE A 19 -1.74 -16.81 -4.16
CA PHE A 19 -1.37 -17.12 -2.78
C PHE A 19 -1.15 -18.62 -2.54
N ASN A 20 -2.02 -19.47 -3.09
CA ASN A 20 -1.90 -20.94 -2.99
C ASN A 20 -0.87 -21.54 -3.96
N GLY A 21 -0.10 -20.74 -4.69
CA GLY A 21 0.99 -21.22 -5.55
C GLY A 21 0.54 -21.88 -6.85
N GLU A 22 -0.58 -21.46 -7.44
CA GLU A 22 -0.96 -21.89 -8.79
C GLU A 22 0.18 -21.57 -9.77
N PHE A 23 0.74 -22.60 -10.42
CA PHE A 23 1.97 -22.51 -11.22
C PHE A 23 1.97 -21.40 -12.28
N LYS A 24 0.79 -21.08 -12.85
CA LYS A 24 0.64 -20.05 -13.89
C LYS A 24 0.37 -18.64 -13.34
N LYS A 25 0.43 -18.44 -12.02
CA LYS A 25 0.13 -17.16 -11.36
C LYS A 25 1.38 -16.63 -10.66
N ASN A 26 1.45 -15.30 -10.57
CA ASN A 26 2.52 -14.60 -9.86
C ASN A 26 2.01 -14.09 -8.50
N PRO A 27 2.56 -14.56 -7.36
CA PRO A 27 2.18 -14.09 -6.02
C PRO A 27 2.66 -12.65 -5.71
N PHE A 28 3.47 -12.05 -6.58
CA PHE A 28 3.90 -10.65 -6.47
C PHE A 28 3.16 -9.72 -7.43
N ASN A 29 2.07 -10.19 -8.05
CA ASN A 29 1.18 -9.35 -8.85
C ASN A 29 0.12 -8.72 -7.93
N PHE A 30 0.45 -7.56 -7.36
CA PHE A 30 -0.39 -6.84 -6.41
C PHE A 30 -1.44 -6.02 -7.15
N LYS A 31 -2.69 -6.49 -7.13
CA LYS A 31 -3.79 -5.86 -7.86
C LYS A 31 -4.61 -4.98 -6.94
N ASN A 32 -5.22 -3.95 -7.52
CA ASN A 32 -6.10 -3.05 -6.78
C ASN A 32 -7.44 -3.69 -6.36
N TYR A 33 -7.92 -4.73 -7.08
CA TYR A 33 -9.22 -5.38 -6.90
C TYR A 33 -10.42 -4.43 -6.75
N ASN A 34 -10.32 -3.23 -7.35
CA ASN A 34 -11.28 -2.14 -7.19
C ASN A 34 -11.59 -1.84 -5.71
N LEU A 35 -10.57 -1.90 -4.84
CA LEU A 35 -10.66 -1.45 -3.45
C LEU A 35 -11.17 -0.01 -3.43
N SER A 36 -12.19 0.24 -2.61
CA SER A 36 -12.84 1.55 -2.51
C SER A 36 -12.45 2.34 -1.27
N TYR A 37 -11.90 1.66 -0.25
CA TYR A 37 -11.55 2.27 1.03
C TYR A 37 -10.53 1.41 1.79
N ILE A 38 -9.49 2.03 2.35
CA ILE A 38 -8.57 1.42 3.30
C ILE A 38 -8.12 2.43 4.35
N SER A 39 -8.06 1.98 5.60
CA SER A 39 -7.67 2.76 6.77
C SER A 39 -6.85 1.89 7.71
N LEU A 40 -5.78 2.45 8.27
CA LEU A 40 -5.07 1.89 9.41
C LEU A 40 -5.31 2.78 10.62
N SER A 41 -5.48 2.19 11.80
CA SER A 41 -5.63 2.95 13.04
C SER A 41 -4.79 2.37 14.16
N GLU A 42 -4.08 3.24 14.88
CA GLU A 42 -3.35 2.90 16.10
C GLU A 42 -4.06 3.58 17.29
N ASN A 43 -4.51 2.79 18.27
CA ASN A 43 -5.20 3.29 19.47
C ASN A 43 -6.37 4.25 19.18
N GLY A 44 -7.11 4.01 18.08
CA GLY A 44 -8.24 4.84 17.66
C GLY A 44 -7.88 6.08 16.83
N VAL A 45 -6.58 6.34 16.61
CA VAL A 45 -6.09 7.41 15.73
C VAL A 45 -5.78 6.83 14.35
N GLN A 46 -6.30 7.47 13.30
CA GLN A 46 -6.10 7.01 11.93
C GLN A 46 -4.73 7.40 11.38
N ILE A 47 -4.07 6.47 10.69
CA ILE A 47 -2.76 6.65 10.06
C ILE A 47 -2.88 6.23 8.59
N PRO A 48 -2.64 7.13 7.62
CA PRO A 48 -2.61 8.58 7.79
C PRO A 48 -3.98 9.13 8.25
N MET A 49 -4.02 10.38 8.73
CA MET A 49 -5.23 11.01 9.28
C MET A 49 -6.44 10.96 8.34
N SER A 50 -6.22 10.93 7.02
CA SER A 50 -7.27 10.70 6.03
C SER A 50 -7.12 9.32 5.38
N ALA A 51 -8.16 8.50 5.48
CA ALA A 51 -8.25 7.21 4.79
C ALA A 51 -7.91 7.32 3.30
N TYR A 52 -7.45 6.22 2.73
CA TYR A 52 -7.35 6.09 1.28
C TYR A 52 -8.70 5.63 0.73
N ALA A 53 -9.26 6.39 -0.21
CA ALA A 53 -10.51 6.07 -0.89
C ALA A 53 -10.35 6.16 -2.42
N PRO A 54 -9.54 5.28 -3.04
CA PRO A 54 -9.29 5.34 -4.47
C PRO A 54 -10.54 4.99 -5.30
N SER A 55 -10.58 5.51 -6.52
CA SER A 55 -11.46 5.02 -7.57
C SER A 55 -10.63 4.63 -8.79
N TYR A 56 -10.26 3.36 -8.89
CA TYR A 56 -9.47 2.83 -10.01
C TYR A 56 -10.22 2.83 -11.34
N LYS A 57 -11.57 2.83 -11.30
CA LYS A 57 -12.41 2.95 -12.50
C LYS A 57 -12.42 4.37 -13.08
N ASN A 58 -12.26 5.38 -12.23
CA ASN A 58 -12.29 6.79 -12.61
C ASN A 58 -10.88 7.43 -12.60
N ASP A 59 -9.84 6.60 -12.50
CA ASP A 59 -8.43 7.02 -12.39
C ASP A 59 -8.11 7.97 -11.21
N LEU A 60 -8.89 7.90 -10.13
CA LEU A 60 -8.69 8.66 -8.91
C LEU A 60 -7.92 7.85 -7.87
N PHE A 61 -6.63 7.63 -8.11
CA PHE A 61 -5.77 6.88 -7.18
C PHE A 61 -4.36 7.45 -7.00
N ALA A 62 -4.08 8.62 -7.58
CA ALA A 62 -2.76 9.26 -7.56
C ALA A 62 -2.16 9.42 -6.15
N ARG A 63 -2.98 9.69 -5.13
CA ARG A 63 -2.52 9.78 -3.73
C ARG A 63 -1.86 8.47 -3.24
N ASN A 64 -2.47 7.32 -3.55
CA ASN A 64 -1.95 6.00 -3.16
C ASN A 64 -0.67 5.64 -3.93
N TYR A 65 -0.60 6.06 -5.19
CA TYR A 65 0.61 5.94 -6.00
C TYR A 65 1.75 6.78 -5.41
N LEU A 66 1.50 8.05 -5.08
CA LEU A 66 2.51 8.92 -4.48
C LEU A 66 2.95 8.41 -3.10
N SER A 67 2.02 7.90 -2.29
CA SER A 67 2.34 7.36 -0.96
C SER A 67 3.27 6.15 -1.01
N LEU A 68 3.28 5.39 -2.11
CA LEU A 68 4.23 4.31 -2.31
C LEU A 68 5.68 4.80 -2.22
N PHE A 69 5.99 5.97 -2.76
CA PHE A 69 7.36 6.48 -2.79
C PHE A 69 7.71 7.24 -1.51
N THR A 70 6.78 8.06 -1.00
CA THR A 70 7.01 8.84 0.21
C THR A 70 7.16 7.92 1.41
N ASP A 71 6.24 6.97 1.59
CA ASP A 71 6.17 6.18 2.83
C ASP A 71 7.17 5.00 2.79
N LEU A 72 7.76 4.70 1.62
CA LEU A 72 8.87 3.75 1.50
C LEU A 72 10.26 4.39 1.71
N ALA A 73 10.38 5.72 1.71
CA ALA A 73 11.67 6.41 1.56
C ALA A 73 12.39 6.08 0.23
N GLN A 74 11.67 5.69 -0.82
CA GLN A 74 12.27 5.16 -2.04
C GLN A 74 11.73 5.86 -3.28
N HIS A 75 12.57 6.67 -3.91
CA HIS A 75 12.22 7.45 -5.10
C HIS A 75 12.62 6.77 -6.42
N ASN A 76 13.39 5.67 -6.36
CA ASN A 76 14.03 5.06 -7.54
C ASN A 76 13.41 3.73 -7.99
N THR A 77 12.10 3.50 -7.80
CA THR A 77 11.48 2.20 -8.15
C THR A 77 11.11 2.05 -9.62
N ASN A 78 11.22 3.10 -10.45
CA ASN A 78 10.79 3.14 -11.86
C ASN A 78 9.33 2.69 -12.11
N VAL A 79 8.50 2.58 -11.06
CA VAL A 79 7.09 2.21 -11.17
C VAL A 79 6.32 3.39 -11.72
N THR A 80 5.67 3.21 -12.87
CA THR A 80 4.76 4.19 -13.45
C THR A 80 3.40 4.17 -12.76
N LEU A 81 2.59 5.21 -12.97
CA LEU A 81 1.22 5.27 -12.47
C LEU A 81 0.35 4.11 -13.01
N GLU A 82 0.58 3.69 -14.26
CA GLU A 82 -0.11 2.57 -14.91
C GLU A 82 0.32 1.22 -14.30
N GLU A 83 1.62 0.99 -14.14
CA GLU A 83 2.13 -0.22 -13.48
C GLU A 83 1.63 -0.35 -12.03
N TYR A 84 1.60 0.76 -11.29
CA TYR A 84 1.01 0.78 -9.96
C TYR A 84 -0.45 0.29 -9.96
N LYS A 85 -1.27 0.79 -10.88
CA LYS A 85 -2.68 0.40 -11.00
C LYS A 85 -2.83 -1.09 -11.30
N ASP A 86 -1.99 -1.63 -12.18
CA ASP A 86 -2.22 -2.93 -12.80
C ASP A 86 -1.53 -4.10 -12.09
N ASN A 87 -0.36 -3.87 -11.47
CA ASN A 87 0.46 -4.96 -10.95
C ASN A 87 1.29 -4.64 -9.68
N THR A 88 1.42 -3.37 -9.29
CA THR A 88 2.24 -2.94 -8.14
C THR A 88 1.42 -2.13 -7.13
N CYS A 89 0.13 -2.46 -6.96
CA CYS A 89 -0.78 -1.74 -6.08
C CYS A 89 -0.52 -2.12 -4.60
N LEU A 90 0.50 -1.49 -4.02
CA LEU A 90 0.85 -1.58 -2.61
C LEU A 90 0.32 -0.36 -1.85
N TYR A 91 -0.17 -0.60 -0.64
CA TYR A 91 -0.56 0.44 0.32
C TYR A 91 0.49 0.46 1.43
N VAL A 92 1.17 1.58 1.56
CA VAL A 92 2.23 1.77 2.54
C VAL A 92 1.71 2.72 3.61
N PHE A 93 1.98 2.38 4.86
CA PHE A 93 1.65 3.18 6.02
C PHE A 93 2.93 3.37 6.82
N ASP A 94 3.37 4.61 6.92
CA ASP A 94 4.36 5.03 7.90
C ASP A 94 3.71 5.05 9.29
N LEU A 95 4.28 4.30 10.23
CA LEU A 95 3.82 4.19 11.62
C LEU A 95 4.76 4.89 12.61
N THR A 96 5.79 5.58 12.12
CA THR A 96 6.66 6.40 12.96
C THR A 96 5.91 7.63 13.48
N GLN A 97 6.25 8.06 14.71
CA GLN A 97 5.57 9.19 15.35
C GLN A 97 5.84 10.54 14.65
N ASP A 98 6.94 10.64 13.92
CA ASP A 98 7.46 11.84 13.27
C ASP A 98 7.45 11.75 11.73
N TYR A 99 6.88 10.67 11.16
CA TYR A 99 6.96 10.36 9.73
C TYR A 99 8.41 10.19 9.21
N SER A 100 9.34 9.85 10.09
CA SER A 100 10.75 9.60 9.75
C SER A 100 10.96 8.25 9.08
N ALA A 101 9.94 7.42 8.84
CA ALA A 101 10.19 6.22 8.05
C ALA A 101 10.61 6.57 6.63
N SER A 102 10.38 7.80 6.16
CA SER A 102 10.88 8.30 4.89
C SER A 102 12.35 8.78 4.91
N ASP A 103 13.01 8.85 6.07
CA ASP A 103 14.39 9.35 6.26
C ASP A 103 15.48 8.26 6.33
#